data_AF-D2VLF5-F1
#
_entry.id   AF-D2VLF5-F1
#
_cell.length_a   1.000
_cell.length_b   1.000
_cell.length_c   1.000
_cell.angle_alpha   90.00
_cell.angle_beta   90.00
_cell.angle_gamma   90.00
#
_symmetry.space_group_name_H-M   'P 1'
#
loop_
_entity.id
_entity.type
_entity.pdbx_description
1 polymer ?
#
loop_
_entity_poly.entity_id
_entity_poly.type
_entity_poly.pdbx_seq_one_letter_code
_entity_poly.pdbx_strand_id
1 'polypeptide(L)'
;MVAGNQVQVINASSERINPPISTCINSPKKSIKSITSSSKVKSSKKSETAKSNTARFKLPCFQKIVELNFMRLVSLLGISTAIIGVVIIAIITIYTFAKTSFPVFRTLKIFGDSAFQYNKMSSAVNLVVLSKDLSKYSLFNRSRNEMIDSFNELFKLLPESAEKVFPNSSKDASTLYLFPLQDAILKQTLAGNYSEGVKLFMKPEHFSGQSSFLNDYFLFVEQIRNISNTQHELIASNSTTYLIVVLICLVISLPIGVAIFVSVLRMERVSRKKLMKAKRLQLQNVMSSVVQRSLLKQWISLQNYGDSSNDLNRIFLLEDIQDFKSPEKQEIQTMRNFLEELKDYSEDSSIVEQDTVSESSDAYSINTTTSIASNRKIDSLMIHLYEKYLNPRGSPNYVKTKGYAKVENFIKEQAQNEAQVVPLTLFDEIQKEVSENLIPAFERYQLTISKESNRNSPRSGNSMAENKVLKDFRNEFKDFLKNYEKAVLKSINSKQ
;
A
#
# COMPACT_ATOMS: atom_id res chain seq x y z
N MET A 1 -60.65 -7.34 31.70
CA MET A 1 -60.42 -8.73 32.12
C MET A 1 -58.97 -9.06 31.84
N VAL A 2 -58.24 -9.34 32.90
CA VAL A 2 -56.79 -9.61 32.93
C VAL A 2 -56.58 -11.11 32.78
N ALA A 3 -55.77 -11.50 31.82
CA ALA A 3 -55.11 -12.81 31.72
C ALA A 3 -53.81 -12.54 30.94
N GLY A 4 -52.59 -12.81 31.42
CA GLY A 4 -52.17 -13.78 32.42
C GLY A 4 -51.73 -15.06 31.71
N ASN A 5 -50.52 -15.09 31.17
CA ASN A 5 -49.81 -16.30 30.72
C ASN A 5 -48.30 -16.00 30.82
N GLN A 6 -47.67 -16.39 31.93
CA GLN A 6 -47.02 -17.69 32.19
C GLN A 6 -45.83 -17.97 31.26
N VAL A 7 -44.67 -17.72 31.86
CA VAL A 7 -43.32 -18.06 31.43
C VAL A 7 -43.15 -19.57 31.48
N GLN A 8 -42.80 -20.20 30.36
CA GLN A 8 -42.29 -21.56 30.33
C GLN A 8 -40.76 -21.54 30.28
N VAL A 9 -40.17 -22.07 31.35
CA VAL A 9 -38.74 -22.38 31.50
C VAL A 9 -38.48 -23.71 30.78
N ILE A 10 -37.58 -23.71 29.80
CA ILE A 10 -37.01 -24.95 29.24
C ILE A 10 -35.53 -24.99 29.62
N ASN A 11 -35.25 -25.88 30.58
CA ASN A 11 -33.93 -26.43 30.85
C ASN A 11 -33.59 -27.46 29.76
N ALA A 12 -32.40 -27.36 29.15
CA ALA A 12 -31.59 -28.54 28.83
C ALA A 12 -30.18 -28.17 28.33
N SER A 13 -29.20 -28.68 29.07
CA SER A 13 -27.97 -29.31 28.58
C SER A 13 -26.82 -28.43 28.07
N SER A 14 -26.03 -28.01 29.06
CA SER A 14 -24.64 -27.58 28.97
C SER A 14 -23.72 -28.77 28.69
N GLU A 15 -23.11 -28.83 27.52
CA GLU A 15 -21.95 -29.70 27.26
C GLU A 15 -20.66 -28.85 27.31
N ARG A 16 -19.87 -29.07 28.37
CA ARG A 16 -18.58 -28.43 28.63
C ARG A 16 -17.49 -29.15 27.84
N ILE A 17 -16.76 -28.43 26.99
CA ILE A 17 -15.44 -28.86 26.53
C ILE A 17 -14.42 -27.84 27.06
N ASN A 18 -13.68 -28.26 28.08
CA ASN A 18 -12.54 -27.54 28.64
C ASN A 18 -11.32 -27.66 27.70
N PRO A 19 -10.55 -26.59 27.49
CA PRO A 19 -9.21 -26.67 26.90
C PRO A 19 -8.16 -27.02 27.97
N PRO A 20 -7.09 -27.77 27.65
CA PRO A 20 -5.99 -27.95 28.58
C PRO A 20 -5.06 -26.73 28.56
N ILE A 21 -5.01 -26.07 29.72
CA ILE A 21 -3.92 -25.20 30.15
C ILE A 21 -2.71 -26.10 30.46
N SER A 22 -1.57 -25.82 29.85
CA SER A 22 -0.26 -26.22 30.39
C SER A 22 0.65 -25.01 30.47
N THR A 23 0.73 -24.51 31.70
CA THR A 23 1.75 -23.59 32.22
C THR A 23 3.08 -24.31 32.37
N CYS A 24 4.17 -23.75 31.85
CA CYS A 24 5.49 -23.90 32.45
C CYS A 24 6.12 -22.52 32.64
N ILE A 25 6.11 -22.11 33.90
CA ILE A 25 6.92 -21.09 34.54
C ILE A 25 8.40 -21.46 34.36
N ASN A 26 9.23 -20.52 33.94
CA ASN A 26 10.57 -20.31 34.50
C ASN A 26 11.10 -18.93 34.10
N SER A 27 11.35 -18.12 35.12
CA SER A 27 11.94 -16.78 35.08
C SER A 27 13.47 -16.88 35.36
N PRO A 28 14.22 -15.77 35.52
CA PRO A 28 15.39 -15.46 34.70
C PRO A 28 16.73 -15.70 35.41
N LYS A 29 17.80 -16.00 34.67
CA LYS A 29 19.17 -15.88 35.17
C LYS A 29 19.95 -14.81 34.41
N LYS A 30 20.10 -13.65 35.07
CA LYS A 30 21.22 -12.74 34.89
C LYS A 30 22.51 -13.48 35.28
N SER A 31 23.53 -13.37 34.45
CA SER A 31 24.91 -13.55 34.86
C SER A 31 25.77 -12.54 34.08
N ILE A 32 26.35 -11.63 34.84
CA ILE A 32 27.40 -10.69 34.46
C ILE A 32 28.72 -11.46 34.58
N LYS A 33 29.56 -11.40 33.53
CA LYS A 33 31.03 -11.61 33.47
C LYS A 33 31.39 -11.80 31.99
N SER A 34 32.48 -11.32 31.42
CA SER A 34 33.54 -10.39 31.78
C SER A 34 34.35 -10.24 30.50
N ILE A 35 34.96 -9.07 30.31
CA ILE A 35 35.88 -8.74 29.23
C ILE A 35 37.02 -9.75 29.19
N THR A 36 37.32 -10.32 28.01
CA THR A 36 38.70 -10.71 27.65
C THR A 36 38.82 -10.82 26.13
N SER A 37 39.60 -9.89 25.59
CA SER A 37 40.17 -9.87 24.26
C SER A 37 40.98 -11.14 23.97
N SER A 38 40.68 -11.82 22.86
CA SER A 38 41.72 -12.51 22.10
C SER A 38 41.37 -12.53 20.60
N SER A 39 42.24 -11.87 19.85
CA SER A 39 42.32 -11.84 18.41
C SER A 39 42.47 -13.25 17.83
N LYS A 40 41.55 -13.66 16.95
CA LYS A 40 41.80 -14.69 15.95
C LYS A 40 41.14 -14.31 14.63
N VAL A 41 41.99 -13.83 13.73
CA VAL A 41 41.72 -13.62 12.30
C VAL A 41 41.20 -14.93 11.72
N LYS A 42 39.89 -14.99 11.45
CA LYS A 42 39.29 -16.02 10.58
C LYS A 42 39.09 -15.40 9.21
N SER A 43 39.77 -15.97 8.21
CA SER A 43 39.60 -15.61 6.81
C SER A 43 38.12 -15.78 6.43
N SER A 44 37.48 -14.65 6.12
CA SER A 44 36.14 -14.63 5.57
C SER A 44 36.20 -15.21 4.16
N LYS A 45 35.54 -16.37 4.01
CA LYS A 45 35.12 -16.96 2.73
C LYS A 45 34.70 -15.87 1.75
N LYS A 46 35.21 -15.98 0.52
CA LYS A 46 34.73 -15.28 -0.68
C LYS A 46 33.20 -15.23 -0.63
N SER A 47 32.63 -14.04 -0.46
CA SER A 47 31.20 -13.82 -0.69
C SER A 47 30.98 -13.93 -2.19
N GLU A 48 30.46 -15.07 -2.63
CA GLU A 48 29.75 -15.12 -3.91
C GLU A 48 28.62 -14.10 -3.84
N THR A 49 28.77 -13.03 -4.61
CA THR A 49 27.70 -12.13 -4.99
C THR A 49 26.64 -12.96 -5.70
N ALA A 50 25.71 -13.52 -4.93
CA ALA A 50 24.48 -14.07 -5.45
C ALA A 50 23.81 -12.95 -6.24
N LYS A 51 23.85 -13.07 -7.57
CA LYS A 51 23.00 -12.32 -8.50
C LYS A 51 21.56 -12.65 -8.12
N SER A 52 20.99 -11.94 -7.15
CA SER A 52 19.55 -11.99 -6.91
C SER A 52 18.90 -11.30 -8.11
N ASN A 53 18.57 -12.10 -9.12
CA ASN A 53 17.64 -11.75 -10.18
C ASN A 53 16.30 -11.43 -9.50
N THR A 54 16.16 -10.20 -9.00
CA THR A 54 14.88 -9.64 -8.62
C THR A 54 14.13 -9.47 -9.93
N ALA A 55 13.27 -10.44 -10.25
CA ALA A 55 12.43 -10.43 -11.44
C ALA A 55 11.60 -9.13 -11.44
N ARG A 56 12.03 -8.16 -12.26
CA ARG A 56 11.30 -6.92 -12.48
C ARG A 56 10.25 -7.20 -13.54
N PHE A 57 9.00 -7.36 -13.11
CA PHE A 57 7.88 -7.44 -14.03
C PHE A 57 7.53 -6.03 -14.53
N LYS A 58 7.64 -5.84 -15.85
CA LYS A 58 7.21 -4.63 -16.54
C LYS A 58 5.82 -4.89 -17.09
N LEU A 59 4.80 -4.34 -16.45
CA LEU A 59 3.44 -4.36 -16.98
C LEU A 59 3.24 -3.11 -17.85
N PRO A 60 2.94 -3.27 -19.15
CA PRO A 60 2.51 -2.16 -19.98
C PRO A 60 1.07 -1.81 -19.61
N CYS A 61 0.87 -0.75 -18.84
CA CYS A 61 -0.42 -0.07 -18.74
C CYS A 61 -0.36 1.20 -19.60
N PHE A 62 -1.46 1.50 -20.28
CA PHE A 62 -1.70 2.65 -21.16
C PHE A 62 -0.69 3.80 -20.95
N GLN A 63 0.31 3.87 -21.83
CA GLN A 63 1.35 4.91 -21.94
C GLN A 63 2.48 4.99 -20.88
N LYS A 64 2.54 4.13 -19.84
CA LYS A 64 3.68 4.09 -18.92
C LYS A 64 4.04 2.66 -18.48
N ILE A 65 5.31 2.30 -18.64
CA ILE A 65 5.85 1.05 -18.10
C ILE A 65 5.96 1.22 -16.59
N VAL A 66 5.04 0.61 -15.84
CA VAL A 66 5.08 0.62 -14.38
C VAL A 66 5.96 -0.55 -13.94
N GLU A 67 7.17 -0.25 -13.44
CA GLU A 67 8.00 -1.25 -12.76
C GLU A 67 7.39 -1.55 -11.39
N LEU A 68 6.61 -2.63 -11.32
CA LEU A 68 6.03 -3.11 -10.07
C LEU A 68 7.01 -4.06 -9.40
N ASN A 69 7.48 -3.66 -8.23
CA ASN A 69 8.25 -4.54 -7.36
C ASN A 69 7.38 -5.76 -6.99
N PHE A 70 7.91 -6.98 -6.94
CA PHE A 70 7.13 -8.22 -6.69
C PHE A 70 6.25 -8.10 -5.42
N MET A 71 6.73 -7.40 -4.39
CA MET A 71 5.96 -7.04 -3.19
C MET A 71 4.70 -6.21 -3.46
N ARG A 72 4.75 -5.27 -4.42
CA ARG A 72 3.57 -4.49 -4.83
C ARG A 72 2.57 -5.36 -5.59
N LEU A 73 3.06 -6.31 -6.38
CA LEU A 73 2.19 -7.27 -7.08
C LEU A 73 1.42 -8.14 -6.07
N VAL A 74 2.11 -8.68 -5.06
CA VAL A 74 1.49 -9.50 -4.01
C VAL A 74 0.48 -8.68 -3.19
N SER A 75 0.81 -7.44 -2.83
CA SER A 75 -0.13 -6.55 -2.12
C SER A 75 -1.36 -6.19 -2.97
N LEU A 76 -1.19 -5.96 -4.26
CA LEU A 76 -2.29 -5.70 -5.19
C LEU A 76 -3.18 -6.95 -5.32
N LEU A 77 -2.56 -8.12 -5.43
CA LEU A 77 -3.27 -9.40 -5.53
C LEU A 77 -4.11 -9.66 -4.28
N GLY A 78 -3.55 -9.40 -3.08
CA GLY A 78 -4.28 -9.54 -1.82
C GLY A 78 -5.50 -8.61 -1.72
N ILE A 79 -5.38 -7.36 -2.18
CA ILE A 79 -6.51 -6.42 -2.22
C ILE A 79 -7.56 -6.89 -3.24
N SER A 80 -7.14 -7.32 -4.43
CA SER A 80 -8.05 -7.84 -5.45
C SER A 80 -8.81 -9.08 -4.97
N THR A 81 -8.13 -10.02 -4.31
CA THR A 81 -8.78 -11.21 -3.73
C THR A 81 -9.79 -10.82 -2.65
N ALA A 82 -9.48 -9.84 -1.80
CA ALA A 82 -10.43 -9.34 -0.80
C ALA A 82 -11.69 -8.72 -1.43
N ILE A 83 -11.52 -7.92 -2.49
CA ILE A 83 -12.66 -7.34 -3.24
C ILE A 83 -13.51 -8.44 -3.86
N ILE A 84 -12.89 -9.42 -4.51
CA ILE A 84 -13.60 -10.57 -5.10
C ILE A 84 -14.39 -11.34 -4.03
N GLY A 85 -13.79 -11.55 -2.85
CA GLY A 85 -14.46 -12.19 -1.72
C GLY A 85 -15.73 -11.46 -1.29
N VAL A 86 -15.68 -10.12 -1.16
CA VAL A 86 -16.85 -9.30 -0.83
C VAL A 86 -17.94 -9.40 -1.91
N VAL A 87 -17.54 -9.38 -3.19
CA VAL A 87 -18.48 -9.52 -4.32
C VAL A 87 -19.18 -10.88 -4.31
N ILE A 88 -18.45 -11.98 -4.08
CA ILE A 88 -19.01 -13.33 -4.00
C ILE A 88 -20.05 -13.41 -2.87
N ILE A 89 -19.71 -12.87 -1.70
CA ILE A 89 -20.60 -12.84 -0.53
C ILE A 89 -21.87 -12.06 -0.84
N ALA A 90 -21.76 -10.90 -1.50
CA ALA A 90 -22.93 -10.10 -1.90
C ALA A 90 -23.84 -10.87 -2.87
N ILE A 91 -23.27 -11.54 -3.87
CA ILE A 91 -24.02 -12.36 -4.83
C ILE A 91 -24.75 -13.50 -4.12
N ILE A 92 -24.06 -14.24 -3.23
CA ILE A 92 -24.68 -15.34 -2.47
C ILE A 92 -25.81 -14.81 -1.59
N THR A 93 -25.62 -13.65 -0.95
CA THR A 93 -26.66 -13.04 -0.09
C THR A 93 -27.89 -12.65 -0.90
N ILE A 94 -27.71 -11.99 -2.04
CA ILE A 94 -28.81 -11.61 -2.94
C ILE A 94 -29.52 -12.86 -3.46
N TYR A 95 -28.77 -13.88 -3.90
CA TYR A 95 -29.34 -15.13 -4.40
C TYR A 95 -30.15 -15.87 -3.33
N THR A 96 -29.63 -15.98 -2.10
CA THR A 96 -30.32 -16.61 -0.97
C THR A 96 -31.57 -15.82 -0.58
N PHE A 97 -31.49 -14.49 -0.57
CA PHE A 97 -32.64 -13.63 -0.30
C PHE A 97 -33.73 -13.81 -1.36
N ALA A 98 -33.36 -13.80 -2.65
CA ALA A 98 -34.28 -14.03 -3.75
C ALA A 98 -34.94 -15.41 -3.64
N LYS A 99 -34.14 -16.47 -3.51
CA LYS A 99 -34.63 -17.85 -3.47
C LYS A 99 -35.61 -18.08 -2.32
N THR A 100 -35.41 -17.43 -1.18
CA THR A 100 -36.29 -17.61 -0.02
C THR A 100 -37.47 -16.64 0.01
N SER A 101 -37.34 -15.42 -0.50
CA SER A 101 -38.42 -14.40 -0.44
C SER A 101 -39.44 -14.53 -1.58
N PHE A 102 -39.02 -14.96 -2.77
CA PHE A 102 -39.93 -15.10 -3.92
C PHE A 102 -41.09 -16.09 -3.68
N PRO A 103 -40.87 -17.29 -3.09
CA PRO A 103 -41.96 -18.21 -2.79
C PRO A 103 -42.99 -17.64 -1.82
N VAL A 104 -42.55 -16.91 -0.78
CA VAL A 104 -43.44 -16.28 0.20
C VAL A 104 -44.31 -15.21 -0.46
N PHE A 105 -43.69 -14.31 -1.23
CA PHE A 105 -44.42 -13.27 -1.95
C PHE A 105 -45.41 -13.87 -2.97
N ARG A 106 -44.99 -14.89 -3.72
CA ARG A 106 -45.85 -15.59 -4.67
C ARG A 106 -47.05 -16.24 -3.97
N THR A 107 -46.83 -16.93 -2.85
CA THR A 107 -47.89 -17.56 -2.06
C THR A 107 -48.89 -16.53 -1.54
N LEU A 108 -48.40 -15.39 -1.02
CA LEU A 108 -49.25 -14.31 -0.53
C LEU A 108 -50.07 -13.66 -1.66
N LYS A 109 -49.47 -13.52 -2.84
CA LYS A 109 -50.17 -13.01 -4.02
C LYS A 109 -51.31 -13.93 -4.44
N ILE A 110 -51.04 -15.23 -4.63
CA ILE A 110 -52.06 -16.22 -5.04
C ILE A 110 -53.16 -16.31 -3.98
N PHE A 111 -52.81 -16.18 -2.71
CA PHE A 111 -53.78 -16.07 -1.63
C PHE A 111 -54.69 -14.84 -1.76
N GLY A 112 -54.11 -13.66 -2.02
CA GLY A 112 -54.90 -12.45 -2.27
C GLY A 112 -55.84 -12.59 -3.46
N ASP A 113 -55.36 -13.24 -4.52
CA ASP A 113 -56.16 -13.56 -5.70
C ASP A 113 -57.33 -14.50 -5.35
N SER A 114 -57.11 -15.56 -4.56
CA SER A 114 -58.19 -16.48 -4.16
C SER A 114 -59.25 -15.82 -3.28
N ALA A 115 -58.85 -14.96 -2.33
CA ALA A 115 -59.75 -14.17 -1.50
C ALA A 115 -60.64 -13.25 -2.35
N PHE A 116 -60.02 -12.56 -3.30
CA PHE A 116 -60.69 -11.65 -4.20
C PHE A 116 -61.69 -12.38 -5.10
N GLN A 117 -61.32 -13.55 -5.62
CA GLN A 117 -62.22 -14.36 -6.44
C GLN A 117 -63.38 -14.96 -5.66
N TYR A 118 -63.17 -15.38 -4.41
CA TYR A 118 -64.26 -15.81 -3.52
C TYR A 118 -65.30 -14.69 -3.34
N ASN A 119 -64.85 -13.48 -3.02
CA ASN A 119 -65.76 -12.34 -2.81
C ASN A 119 -66.55 -12.00 -4.08
N LYS A 120 -65.89 -12.03 -5.25
CA LYS A 120 -66.56 -11.85 -6.55
C LYS A 120 -67.57 -12.95 -6.84
N MET A 121 -67.19 -14.21 -6.62
CA MET A 121 -68.05 -15.36 -6.83
C MET A 121 -69.29 -15.29 -5.93
N SER A 122 -69.12 -15.07 -4.63
CA SER A 122 -70.21 -14.93 -3.67
C SER A 122 -71.14 -13.77 -4.02
N SER A 123 -70.59 -12.62 -4.40
CA SER A 123 -71.37 -11.46 -4.86
C SER A 123 -72.15 -11.77 -6.14
N ALA A 124 -71.55 -12.50 -7.09
CA ALA A 124 -72.22 -12.91 -8.31
C ALA A 124 -73.41 -13.84 -8.03
N VAL A 125 -73.27 -14.81 -7.11
CA VAL A 125 -74.40 -15.66 -6.67
C VAL A 125 -75.52 -14.80 -6.10
N ASN A 126 -75.21 -13.87 -5.21
CA ASN A 126 -76.19 -12.96 -4.61
C ASN A 126 -76.93 -12.14 -5.66
N LEU A 127 -76.22 -11.59 -6.65
CA LEU A 127 -76.82 -10.81 -7.73
C LEU A 127 -77.70 -11.65 -8.67
N VAL A 128 -77.25 -12.85 -9.04
CA VAL A 128 -78.04 -13.76 -9.89
C VAL A 128 -79.34 -14.16 -9.20
N VAL A 129 -79.27 -14.52 -7.91
CA VAL A 129 -80.42 -15.04 -7.16
C VAL A 129 -81.38 -13.92 -6.74
N LEU A 130 -80.86 -12.83 -6.17
CA LEU A 130 -81.70 -11.77 -5.58
C LEU A 130 -82.10 -10.70 -6.60
N SER A 131 -81.20 -10.35 -7.53
CA SER A 131 -81.47 -9.31 -8.54
C SER A 131 -81.97 -9.86 -9.87
N LYS A 132 -82.02 -11.20 -10.03
CA LYS A 132 -82.44 -11.91 -11.26
C LYS A 132 -81.61 -11.54 -12.49
N ASP A 133 -80.39 -11.04 -12.29
CA ASP A 133 -79.50 -10.64 -13.38
C ASP A 133 -78.67 -11.85 -13.85
N LEU A 134 -79.20 -12.59 -14.83
CA LEU A 134 -78.53 -13.76 -15.40
C LEU A 134 -77.20 -13.42 -16.10
N SER A 135 -76.95 -12.15 -16.46
CA SER A 135 -75.68 -11.74 -17.07
C SER A 135 -74.48 -11.99 -16.13
N LYS A 136 -74.72 -11.99 -14.82
CA LYS A 136 -73.71 -12.23 -13.78
C LYS A 136 -73.35 -13.70 -13.60
N TYR A 137 -74.07 -14.63 -14.23
CA TYR A 137 -73.71 -16.05 -14.20
C TYR A 137 -72.34 -16.33 -14.83
N SER A 138 -71.99 -15.60 -15.90
CA SER A 138 -70.66 -15.68 -16.52
C SER A 138 -69.53 -15.24 -15.57
N LEU A 139 -69.80 -14.21 -14.76
CA LEU A 139 -68.89 -13.73 -13.73
C LEU A 139 -68.69 -14.76 -12.62
N PHE A 140 -69.76 -15.45 -12.20
CA PHE A 140 -69.66 -16.55 -11.24
C PHE A 140 -68.73 -17.66 -11.76
N ASN A 141 -68.99 -18.19 -12.96
CA ASN A 141 -68.18 -19.29 -13.51
C ASN A 141 -66.71 -18.90 -13.67
N ARG A 142 -66.44 -17.68 -14.13
CA ARG A 142 -65.08 -17.16 -14.24
C ARG A 142 -64.39 -17.08 -12.89
N SER A 143 -65.00 -16.43 -11.91
CA SER A 143 -64.42 -16.28 -10.57
C SER A 143 -64.27 -17.62 -9.85
N ARG A 144 -65.20 -18.56 -10.04
CA ARG A 144 -65.06 -19.94 -9.55
C ARG A 144 -63.83 -20.63 -10.11
N ASN A 145 -63.63 -20.60 -11.43
CA ASN A 145 -62.49 -21.27 -12.06
C ASN A 145 -61.16 -20.61 -11.64
N GLU A 146 -61.10 -19.28 -11.64
CA GLU A 146 -59.91 -18.54 -11.18
C GLU A 146 -59.61 -18.81 -9.69
N MET A 147 -60.65 -19.00 -8.86
CA MET A 147 -60.51 -19.43 -7.46
C MET A 147 -59.96 -20.86 -7.35
N ILE A 148 -60.52 -21.82 -8.11
CA ILE A 148 -60.06 -23.22 -8.16
C ILE A 148 -58.59 -23.27 -8.56
N ASP A 149 -58.20 -22.55 -9.61
CA ASP A 149 -56.82 -22.49 -10.08
C ASP A 149 -55.88 -21.94 -9.01
N SER A 150 -56.29 -20.88 -8.32
CA SER A 150 -55.52 -20.27 -7.24
C SER A 150 -55.34 -21.22 -6.05
N PHE A 151 -56.40 -21.95 -5.65
CA PHE A 151 -56.29 -22.96 -4.58
C PHE A 151 -55.43 -24.15 -4.99
N ASN A 152 -55.57 -24.64 -6.23
CA ASN A 152 -54.75 -25.72 -6.75
C ASN A 152 -53.27 -25.32 -6.85
N GLU A 153 -52.97 -24.06 -7.13
CA GLU A 153 -51.61 -23.53 -7.07
C GLU A 153 -51.11 -23.40 -5.62
N LEU A 154 -51.96 -22.96 -4.69
CA LEU A 154 -51.62 -22.89 -3.26
C LEU A 154 -51.33 -24.28 -2.67
N PHE A 155 -52.14 -25.29 -3.00
CA PHE A 155 -51.92 -26.68 -2.55
C PHE A 155 -50.58 -27.24 -3.04
N LYS A 156 -50.09 -26.83 -4.21
CA LYS A 156 -48.76 -27.24 -4.71
C LYS A 156 -47.59 -26.56 -3.99
N LEU A 157 -47.81 -25.36 -3.44
CA LEU A 157 -46.77 -24.55 -2.81
C LEU A 157 -46.67 -24.78 -1.30
N LEU A 158 -47.71 -25.33 -0.69
CA LEU A 158 -47.79 -25.53 0.75
C LEU A 158 -47.37 -26.95 1.18
N PRO A 159 -46.84 -27.11 2.40
CA PRO A 159 -46.50 -28.42 2.94
C PRO A 159 -47.77 -29.27 3.15
N GLU A 160 -47.64 -30.60 3.09
CA GLU A 160 -48.75 -31.57 3.25
C GLU A 160 -49.56 -31.38 4.54
N SER A 161 -49.00 -30.73 5.56
CA SER A 161 -49.72 -30.37 6.79
C SER A 161 -50.85 -29.37 6.56
N ALA A 162 -50.74 -28.51 5.54
CA ALA A 162 -51.76 -27.52 5.19
C ALA A 162 -52.89 -28.06 4.32
N GLU A 163 -52.66 -29.17 3.63
CA GLU A 163 -53.69 -29.88 2.87
C GLU A 163 -54.76 -30.47 3.81
N LYS A 164 -54.38 -30.84 5.03
CA LYS A 164 -55.27 -31.45 6.02
C LYS A 164 -56.32 -30.50 6.60
N VAL A 165 -56.22 -29.19 6.34
CA VAL A 165 -57.20 -28.19 6.81
C VAL A 165 -58.54 -28.33 6.08
N PHE A 166 -58.54 -28.87 4.87
CA PHE A 166 -59.76 -29.20 4.15
C PHE A 166 -60.02 -30.71 4.23
N PRO A 167 -60.77 -31.18 5.24
CA PRO A 167 -60.86 -32.61 5.59
C PRO A 167 -61.45 -33.51 4.49
N ASN A 168 -62.09 -32.93 3.47
CA ASN A 168 -62.73 -33.64 2.35
C ASN A 168 -62.24 -33.19 0.98
N SER A 169 -61.32 -32.23 0.90
CA SER A 169 -60.75 -31.82 -0.38
C SER A 169 -59.54 -32.69 -0.63
N SER A 170 -59.68 -33.65 -1.55
CA SER A 170 -58.50 -34.17 -2.23
C SER A 170 -57.75 -32.98 -2.86
N LYS A 171 -56.50 -33.15 -3.29
CA LYS A 171 -55.60 -32.09 -3.83
C LYS A 171 -56.17 -31.24 -4.99
N ASP A 172 -57.44 -31.41 -5.33
CA ASP A 172 -58.23 -30.62 -6.25
C ASP A 172 -59.30 -29.77 -5.52
N ALA A 173 -59.13 -28.45 -5.63
CA ALA A 173 -60.07 -27.45 -5.13
C ALA A 173 -61.47 -27.60 -5.72
N SER A 174 -61.64 -28.26 -6.87
CA SER A 174 -62.97 -28.50 -7.48
C SER A 174 -63.94 -29.26 -6.55
N THR A 175 -63.39 -30.00 -5.59
CA THR A 175 -64.12 -30.83 -4.61
C THR A 175 -64.58 -30.06 -3.37
N LEU A 176 -64.30 -28.76 -3.27
CA LEU A 176 -64.74 -27.94 -2.14
C LEU A 176 -66.27 -27.96 -1.99
N TYR A 177 -66.73 -28.25 -0.77
CA TYR A 177 -68.15 -28.43 -0.42
C TYR A 177 -69.03 -27.22 -0.78
N LEU A 178 -68.45 -26.02 -0.88
CA LEU A 178 -69.15 -24.80 -1.26
C LEU A 178 -69.68 -24.84 -2.71
N PHE A 179 -68.94 -25.42 -3.66
CA PHE A 179 -69.30 -25.32 -5.08
C PHE A 179 -70.58 -26.08 -5.44
N PRO A 180 -70.80 -27.34 -5.00
CA PRO A 180 -72.06 -28.04 -5.26
C PRO A 180 -73.30 -27.30 -4.72
N LEU A 181 -73.17 -26.61 -3.58
CA LEU A 181 -74.26 -25.83 -2.99
C LEU A 181 -74.61 -24.62 -3.86
N GLN A 182 -73.62 -23.88 -4.33
CA GLN A 182 -73.82 -22.72 -5.20
C GLN A 182 -74.31 -23.12 -6.60
N ASP A 183 -73.80 -24.23 -7.14
CA ASP A 183 -74.23 -24.78 -8.43
C ASP A 183 -75.71 -25.20 -8.39
N ALA A 184 -76.19 -25.79 -7.29
CA ALA A 184 -77.59 -26.17 -7.14
C ALA A 184 -78.53 -24.94 -7.16
N ILE A 185 -78.13 -23.85 -6.49
CA ILE A 185 -78.87 -22.59 -6.46
C ILE A 185 -78.93 -21.94 -7.86
N LEU A 186 -77.77 -21.85 -8.53
CA LEU A 186 -77.67 -21.24 -9.85
C LEU A 186 -78.38 -22.06 -10.92
N LYS A 187 -78.35 -23.39 -10.84
CA LYS A 187 -79.05 -24.28 -11.76
C LYS A 187 -80.56 -24.04 -11.75
N GLN A 188 -81.17 -23.89 -10.56
CA GLN A 188 -82.60 -23.56 -10.46
C GLN A 188 -82.91 -22.15 -10.97
N THR A 189 -82.02 -21.20 -10.70
CA THR A 189 -82.18 -19.80 -11.14
C THR A 189 -82.09 -19.69 -12.67
N LEU A 190 -81.17 -20.40 -13.31
CA LEU A 190 -81.00 -20.48 -14.77
C LEU A 190 -82.17 -21.17 -15.47
N ALA A 191 -82.79 -22.16 -14.81
CA ALA A 191 -83.99 -22.83 -15.32
C ALA A 191 -85.25 -21.93 -15.28
N GLY A 192 -85.14 -20.68 -14.80
CA GLY A 192 -86.26 -19.76 -14.63
C GLY A 192 -87.05 -19.97 -13.33
N ASN A 193 -86.67 -20.96 -12.51
CA ASN A 193 -87.32 -21.29 -11.24
C ASN A 193 -86.77 -20.42 -10.09
N TYR A 194 -86.90 -19.10 -10.22
CA TYR A 194 -86.35 -18.13 -9.25
C TYR A 194 -86.82 -18.37 -7.81
N SER A 195 -88.08 -18.74 -7.61
CA SER A 195 -88.63 -19.01 -6.27
C SER A 195 -87.93 -20.18 -5.59
N GLU A 196 -87.59 -21.24 -6.35
CA GLU A 196 -86.89 -22.40 -5.81
C GLU A 196 -85.40 -22.10 -5.60
N GLY A 197 -84.78 -21.31 -6.50
CA GLY A 197 -83.42 -20.80 -6.33
C GLY A 197 -83.25 -19.96 -5.06
N VAL A 198 -84.18 -19.03 -4.79
CA VAL A 198 -84.18 -18.24 -3.55
C VAL A 198 -84.43 -19.12 -2.33
N LYS A 199 -85.34 -20.10 -2.42
CA LYS A 199 -85.58 -21.05 -1.33
C LYS A 199 -84.34 -21.86 -1.00
N LEU A 200 -83.59 -22.34 -2.00
CA LEU A 200 -82.31 -23.03 -1.81
C LEU A 200 -81.22 -22.11 -1.26
N PHE A 201 -81.21 -20.83 -1.67
CA PHE A 201 -80.26 -19.85 -1.15
C PHE A 201 -80.50 -19.52 0.33
N MET A 202 -81.77 -19.46 0.75
CA MET A 202 -82.17 -19.17 2.13
C MET A 202 -82.13 -20.39 3.06
N LYS A 203 -81.77 -21.57 2.55
CA LYS A 203 -81.69 -22.79 3.35
C LYS A 203 -80.56 -22.71 4.38
N PRO A 204 -80.77 -23.20 5.62
CA PRO A 204 -79.71 -23.28 6.63
C PRO A 204 -78.46 -24.03 6.15
N GLU A 205 -78.62 -25.03 5.29
CA GLU A 205 -77.52 -25.81 4.74
C GLU A 205 -76.56 -24.94 3.89
N HIS A 206 -77.08 -23.97 3.14
CA HIS A 206 -76.24 -23.05 2.34
C HIS A 206 -75.41 -22.15 3.26
N PHE A 207 -76.03 -21.53 4.27
CA PHE A 207 -75.32 -20.67 5.23
C PHE A 207 -74.32 -21.47 6.07
N SER A 208 -74.68 -22.68 6.51
CA SER A 208 -73.77 -23.57 7.23
C SER A 208 -72.59 -23.99 6.36
N GLY A 209 -72.81 -24.31 5.08
CA GLY A 209 -71.74 -24.64 4.13
C GLY A 209 -70.80 -23.47 3.86
N GLN A 210 -71.35 -22.25 3.71
CA GLN A 210 -70.55 -21.04 3.55
C GLN A 210 -69.74 -20.71 4.81
N SER A 211 -70.33 -20.85 5.99
CA SER A 211 -69.65 -20.63 7.27
C SER A 211 -68.54 -21.66 7.52
N SER A 212 -68.79 -22.94 7.20
CA SER A 212 -67.78 -24.00 7.29
C SER A 212 -66.61 -23.71 6.35
N PHE A 213 -66.90 -23.37 5.09
CA PHE A 213 -65.87 -23.00 4.13
C PHE A 213 -65.03 -21.81 4.61
N LEU A 214 -65.67 -20.76 5.13
CA LEU A 214 -64.96 -19.59 5.67
C LEU A 214 -64.09 -19.95 6.87
N ASN A 215 -64.57 -20.81 7.76
CA ASN A 215 -63.79 -21.30 8.89
C ASN A 215 -62.56 -22.08 8.43
N ASP A 216 -62.73 -23.03 7.52
CA ASP A 216 -61.62 -23.81 6.95
C ASP A 216 -60.64 -22.90 6.20
N TYR A 217 -61.16 -21.90 5.49
CA TYR A 217 -60.37 -20.86 4.83
C TYR A 217 -59.56 -20.03 5.84
N PHE A 218 -60.13 -19.60 6.96
CA PHE A 218 -59.40 -18.87 8.00
C PHE A 218 -58.30 -19.72 8.65
N LEU A 219 -58.58 -20.99 8.94
CA LEU A 219 -57.58 -21.92 9.46
C LEU A 219 -56.43 -22.12 8.46
N PHE A 220 -56.76 -22.18 7.18
CA PHE A 220 -55.77 -22.28 6.10
C PHE A 220 -54.90 -21.02 6.03
N VAL A 221 -55.50 -19.82 6.19
CA VAL A 221 -54.76 -18.55 6.27
C VAL A 221 -53.80 -18.52 7.45
N GLU A 222 -54.25 -18.96 8.62
CA GLU A 222 -53.44 -18.99 9.82
C GLU A 222 -52.20 -19.89 9.63
N GLN A 223 -52.37 -21.03 8.97
CA GLN A 223 -51.24 -21.89 8.65
C GLN A 223 -50.28 -21.28 7.63
N ILE A 224 -50.76 -20.61 6.58
CA ILE A 224 -49.91 -19.86 5.64
C ILE A 224 -49.12 -18.79 6.39
N ARG A 225 -49.77 -18.07 7.30
CA ARG A 225 -49.13 -17.03 8.13
C ARG A 225 -48.05 -17.63 9.04
N ASN A 226 -48.32 -18.77 9.67
CA ASN A 226 -47.34 -19.45 10.53
C ASN A 226 -46.13 -19.96 9.73
N ILE A 227 -46.35 -20.53 8.55
CA ILE A 227 -45.26 -20.94 7.64
C ILE A 227 -44.45 -19.71 7.20
N SER A 228 -45.12 -18.62 6.84
CA SER A 228 -44.48 -17.37 6.42
C SER A 228 -43.64 -16.77 7.56
N ASN A 229 -44.18 -16.71 8.79
CA ASN A 229 -43.44 -16.23 9.96
C ASN A 229 -42.20 -17.09 10.24
N THR A 230 -42.36 -18.42 10.21
CA THR A 230 -41.25 -19.35 10.43
C THR A 230 -40.16 -19.17 9.37
N GLN A 231 -40.54 -18.97 8.10
CA GLN A 231 -39.57 -18.70 7.03
C GLN A 231 -38.92 -17.33 7.20
N HIS A 232 -39.66 -16.29 7.59
CA HIS A 232 -39.10 -14.98 7.88
C HIS A 232 -38.09 -15.01 9.02
N GLU A 233 -38.37 -15.72 10.10
CA GLU A 233 -37.44 -15.92 11.22
C GLU A 233 -36.19 -16.68 10.77
N LEU A 234 -36.34 -17.74 9.98
CA LEU A 234 -35.20 -18.48 9.41
C LEU A 234 -34.35 -17.61 8.48
N ILE A 235 -34.98 -16.80 7.61
CA ILE A 235 -34.27 -15.85 6.73
C ILE A 235 -33.52 -14.81 7.57
N ALA A 236 -34.19 -14.21 8.56
CA ALA A 236 -33.59 -13.19 9.40
C ALA A 236 -32.41 -13.76 10.19
N SER A 237 -32.56 -14.95 10.77
CA SER A 237 -31.50 -15.66 11.51
C SER A 237 -30.31 -16.01 10.60
N ASN A 238 -30.56 -16.59 9.42
CA ASN A 238 -29.51 -16.93 8.47
C ASN A 238 -28.80 -15.68 7.93
N SER A 239 -29.54 -14.63 7.58
CA SER A 239 -28.99 -13.36 7.11
C SER A 239 -28.13 -12.69 8.19
N THR A 240 -28.58 -12.69 9.44
CA THR A 240 -27.81 -12.16 10.58
C THR A 240 -26.53 -12.96 10.80
N THR A 241 -26.60 -14.30 10.73
CA THR A 241 -25.44 -15.18 10.84
C THR A 241 -24.42 -14.90 9.74
N TYR A 242 -24.86 -14.77 8.49
CA TYR A 242 -23.96 -14.40 7.40
C TYR A 242 -23.35 -13.01 7.61
N LEU A 243 -24.13 -12.02 8.03
CA LEU A 243 -23.62 -10.67 8.29
C LEU A 243 -22.56 -10.67 9.39
N ILE A 244 -22.73 -11.46 10.45
CA ILE A 244 -21.72 -11.64 11.51
C ILE A 244 -20.44 -12.26 10.95
N VAL A 245 -20.54 -13.34 10.16
CA VAL A 245 -19.38 -13.98 9.53
C VAL A 245 -18.62 -13.00 8.63
N VAL A 246 -19.34 -12.21 7.84
CA VAL A 246 -18.77 -11.18 6.98
C VAL A 246 -18.06 -10.11 7.80
N LEU A 247 -18.68 -9.65 8.89
CA LEU A 247 -18.11 -8.64 9.77
C LEU A 247 -16.79 -9.14 10.39
N ILE A 248 -16.77 -10.39 10.89
CA ILE A 248 -15.56 -11.03 11.44
C ILE A 248 -14.48 -11.13 10.36
N CYS A 249 -14.82 -11.59 9.16
CA CYS A 249 -13.88 -11.66 8.03
C CYS A 249 -13.32 -10.28 7.65
N LEU A 250 -14.14 -9.23 7.67
CA LEU A 250 -13.73 -7.87 7.34
C LEU A 250 -12.81 -7.29 8.43
N VAL A 251 -13.18 -7.48 9.70
CA VAL A 251 -12.38 -7.06 10.86
C VAL A 251 -11.00 -7.74 10.88
N ILE A 252 -10.87 -8.97 10.38
CA ILE A 252 -9.58 -9.65 10.29
C ILE A 252 -8.81 -9.24 9.02
N SER A 253 -9.47 -9.24 7.86
CA SER A 253 -8.81 -9.03 6.56
C SER A 253 -8.34 -7.59 6.36
N LEU A 254 -9.11 -6.59 6.81
CA LEU A 254 -8.80 -5.18 6.57
C LEU A 254 -7.53 -4.72 7.31
N PRO A 255 -7.34 -5.00 8.61
CA PRO A 255 -6.09 -4.68 9.31
C PRO A 255 -4.88 -5.38 8.71
N ILE A 256 -5.02 -6.64 8.29
CA ILE A 256 -3.95 -7.39 7.64
C ILE A 256 -3.56 -6.71 6.31
N GLY A 257 -4.54 -6.34 5.49
CA GLY A 257 -4.31 -5.61 4.24
C GLY A 257 -3.59 -4.28 4.46
N VAL A 258 -4.02 -3.50 5.46
CA VAL A 258 -3.38 -2.23 5.83
C VAL A 258 -1.96 -2.45 6.36
N ALA A 259 -1.74 -3.46 7.21
CA ALA A 259 -0.42 -3.79 7.76
C ALA A 259 0.58 -4.19 6.67
N ILE A 260 0.15 -4.99 5.70
CA ILE A 260 0.97 -5.36 4.53
C ILE A 260 1.29 -4.10 3.72
N PHE A 261 0.30 -3.26 3.43
CA PHE A 261 0.51 -2.03 2.65
C PHE A 261 1.50 -1.07 3.33
N VAL A 262 1.34 -0.83 4.64
CA VAL A 262 2.26 -0.01 5.44
C VAL A 262 3.66 -0.61 5.45
N SER A 263 3.79 -1.94 5.57
CA SER A 263 5.08 -2.63 5.55
C SER A 263 5.78 -2.47 4.20
N VAL A 264 5.05 -2.57 3.09
CA VAL A 264 5.59 -2.33 1.74
C VAL A 264 6.07 -0.89 1.59
N LEU A 265 5.29 0.10 2.04
CA LEU A 265 5.70 1.52 2.00
C LEU A 265 6.96 1.79 2.84
N ARG A 266 7.06 1.20 4.04
CA ARG A 266 8.25 1.30 4.88
C ARG A 266 9.46 0.69 4.20
N MET A 267 9.32 -0.52 3.66
CA MET A 267 10.38 -1.22 2.93
C MET A 267 10.85 -0.43 1.71
N GLU A 268 9.94 0.22 0.99
CA GLU A 268 10.28 1.08 -0.14
C GLU A 268 11.05 2.33 0.30
N ARG A 269 10.60 3.02 1.36
CA ARG A 269 11.33 4.18 1.92
C ARG A 269 12.74 3.80 2.34
N VAL A 270 12.90 2.66 3.02
CA VAL A 270 14.22 2.14 3.43
C VAL A 270 15.07 1.80 2.22
N SER A 271 14.50 1.13 1.21
CA SER A 271 15.21 0.76 -0.01
C SER A 271 15.65 1.99 -0.81
N ARG A 272 14.79 3.01 -0.92
CA ARG A 272 15.13 4.29 -1.56
C ARG A 272 16.24 5.00 -0.81
N LYS A 273 16.20 5.04 0.53
CA LYS A 273 17.29 5.61 1.35
C LYS A 273 18.60 4.86 1.14
N LYS A 274 18.58 3.53 1.11
CA LYS A 274 19.77 2.69 0.84
C LYS A 274 20.32 2.94 -0.57
N LEU A 275 19.44 3.03 -1.58
CA LEU A 275 19.82 3.34 -2.95
C LEU A 275 20.45 4.73 -3.08
N MET A 276 19.84 5.75 -2.47
CA MET A 276 20.40 7.12 -2.49
C MET A 276 21.77 7.17 -1.77
N LYS A 277 21.93 6.43 -0.67
CA LYS A 277 23.23 6.29 0.01
C LYS A 277 24.27 5.61 -0.90
N ALA A 278 23.89 4.53 -1.60
CA ALA A 278 24.78 3.85 -2.54
C ALA A 278 25.17 4.74 -3.73
N LYS A 279 24.22 5.49 -4.31
CA LYS A 279 24.47 6.46 -5.39
C LYS A 279 25.40 7.58 -4.94
N ARG A 280 25.21 8.09 -3.73
CA ARG A 280 26.12 9.09 -3.14
C ARG A 280 27.55 8.54 -3.02
N LEU A 281 27.71 7.33 -2.49
CA LEU A 281 29.03 6.69 -2.38
C LEU A 281 29.67 6.49 -3.75
N GLN A 282 28.88 6.11 -4.76
CA GLN A 282 29.37 5.97 -6.12
C GLN A 282 29.82 7.31 -6.72
N LEU A 283 29.05 8.39 -6.52
CA LEU A 283 29.44 9.73 -6.93
C LEU A 283 30.71 10.17 -6.19
N GLN A 284 30.81 9.93 -4.89
CA GLN A 284 32.00 10.25 -4.10
C GLN A 284 33.24 9.49 -4.58
N ASN A 285 33.09 8.22 -4.96
CA ASN A 285 34.17 7.43 -5.58
C ASN A 285 34.60 8.02 -6.93
N VAL A 286 33.65 8.46 -7.76
CA VAL A 286 33.95 9.15 -9.02
C VAL A 286 34.68 10.46 -8.79
N MET A 287 34.25 11.24 -7.79
CA MET A 287 34.90 12.49 -7.39
C MET A 287 36.32 12.27 -6.84
N SER A 288 36.59 11.11 -6.23
CA SER A 288 37.94 10.76 -5.77
C SER A 288 38.93 10.47 -6.90
N SER A 289 38.46 10.05 -8.07
CA SER A 289 39.30 9.80 -9.24
C SER A 289 39.49 11.08 -10.05
N VAL A 290 40.74 11.55 -10.20
CA VAL A 290 41.07 12.76 -10.98
C VAL A 290 40.55 12.68 -12.42
N VAL A 291 40.67 11.51 -13.05
CA VAL A 291 40.25 11.29 -14.44
C VAL A 291 38.72 11.25 -14.58
N GLN A 292 38.03 10.53 -13.70
CA GLN A 292 36.56 10.45 -13.80
C GLN A 292 35.90 11.78 -13.41
N ARG A 293 36.50 12.51 -12.46
CA ARG A 293 36.08 13.85 -12.09
C ARG A 293 36.22 14.85 -13.24
N SER A 294 37.34 14.84 -13.97
CA SER A 294 37.53 15.74 -15.12
C SER A 294 36.53 15.44 -16.25
N LEU A 295 36.27 14.17 -16.53
CA LEU A 295 35.27 13.75 -17.51
C LEU A 295 33.85 14.15 -17.10
N LEU A 296 33.50 14.02 -15.81
CA LEU A 296 32.20 14.45 -15.30
C LEU A 296 32.03 15.97 -15.43
N LYS A 297 33.06 16.76 -15.08
CA LYS A 297 33.05 18.23 -15.24
C LYS A 297 32.85 18.64 -16.69
N GLN A 298 33.64 18.05 -17.59
CA GLN A 298 33.56 18.31 -19.03
C GLN A 298 32.18 17.94 -19.58
N TRP A 299 31.62 16.81 -19.14
CA TRP A 299 30.29 16.41 -19.56
C TRP A 299 29.22 17.41 -19.10
N ILE A 300 29.29 17.91 -17.85
CA ILE A 300 28.33 18.91 -17.35
C ILE A 300 28.50 20.24 -18.08
N SER A 301 29.73 20.66 -18.38
CA SER A 301 29.96 21.92 -19.11
C SER A 301 29.47 21.87 -20.56
N LEU A 302 29.48 20.69 -21.18
CA LEU A 302 28.93 20.46 -22.53
C LEU A 302 27.41 20.35 -22.55
N GLN A 303 26.80 19.97 -21.43
CA GLN A 303 25.35 19.84 -21.30
C GLN A 303 24.72 21.22 -21.07
N ASN A 304 24.14 21.79 -22.12
CA ASN A 304 23.46 23.09 -22.09
C ASN A 304 22.05 23.01 -21.45
N TYR A 305 21.94 22.33 -20.30
CA TYR A 305 20.73 22.29 -19.48
C TYR A 305 20.75 23.47 -18.49
N GLY A 306 19.59 24.08 -18.22
CA GLY A 306 19.46 25.33 -17.46
C GLY A 306 20.01 25.35 -16.01
N ASP A 307 20.49 24.22 -15.48
CA ASP A 307 21.15 24.12 -14.16
C ASP A 307 22.65 23.77 -14.24
N SER A 308 23.26 23.76 -15.43
CA SER A 308 24.65 23.31 -15.63
C SER A 308 25.68 24.14 -14.85
N SER A 309 25.48 25.45 -14.73
CA SER A 309 26.34 26.34 -13.92
C SER A 309 26.26 26.03 -12.43
N ASN A 310 25.05 25.77 -11.91
CA ASN A 310 24.83 25.37 -10.53
C ASN A 310 25.44 23.99 -10.23
N ASP A 311 25.31 23.04 -11.14
CA ASP A 311 25.90 21.70 -11.00
C ASP A 311 27.43 21.73 -11.06
N LEU A 312 28.03 22.60 -11.88
CA LEU A 312 29.47 22.85 -11.89
C LEU A 312 29.96 23.43 -10.55
N ASN A 313 29.27 24.44 -10.03
CA ASN A 313 29.59 25.05 -8.74
C ASN A 313 29.49 24.03 -7.58
N ARG A 314 28.50 23.14 -7.63
CA ARG A 314 28.36 22.02 -6.69
C ARG A 314 29.54 21.05 -6.77
N ILE A 315 30.06 20.77 -7.96
CA ILE A 315 31.22 19.90 -8.15
C ILE A 315 32.50 20.54 -7.63
N PHE A 316 32.73 21.83 -7.91
CA PHE A 316 33.88 22.56 -7.39
C PHE A 316 33.84 22.65 -5.86
N LEU A 317 32.67 22.89 -5.28
CA LEU A 317 32.49 22.84 -3.82
C LEU A 317 32.82 21.45 -3.24
N LEU A 318 32.37 20.37 -3.88
CA LEU A 318 32.70 19.01 -3.41
C LEU A 318 34.20 18.69 -3.49
N GLU A 319 34.89 19.19 -4.52
CA GLU A 319 36.34 19.03 -4.67
C GLU A 319 37.09 19.80 -3.58
N ASP A 320 36.74 21.08 -3.37
CA ASP A 320 37.37 21.91 -2.33
C ASP A 320 37.10 21.34 -0.92
N ILE A 321 35.91 20.76 -0.66
CA ILE A 321 35.61 20.03 0.58
C ILE A 321 36.43 18.73 0.71
N GLN A 322 36.66 18.02 -0.40
CA GLN A 322 37.46 16.79 -0.37
C GLN A 322 38.94 17.09 -0.12
N ASP A 323 39.45 18.17 -0.70
CA ASP A 323 40.80 18.67 -0.44
C ASP A 323 40.94 19.14 1.01
N PHE A 324 39.92 19.80 1.58
CA PHE A 324 39.87 20.15 3.01
C PHE A 324 39.92 18.91 3.92
N LYS A 325 39.32 17.79 3.52
CA LYS A 325 39.25 16.54 4.31
C LYS A 325 40.41 15.56 4.07
N SER A 326 41.34 15.84 3.18
CA SER A 326 42.47 14.94 2.89
C SER A 326 43.61 15.15 3.91
N PRO A 327 43.82 14.24 4.87
CA PRO A 327 44.85 14.40 5.90
C PRO A 327 46.27 14.29 5.34
N GLU A 328 46.49 13.54 4.25
CA GLU A 328 47.81 13.43 3.60
C GLU A 328 48.32 14.75 3.04
N LYS A 329 47.44 15.62 2.53
CA LYS A 329 47.84 16.97 2.11
C LYS A 329 48.14 17.84 3.32
N GLN A 330 47.40 17.71 4.43
CA GLN A 330 47.66 18.44 5.67
C GLN A 330 49.02 18.05 6.27
N GLU A 331 49.34 16.75 6.33
CA GLU A 331 50.63 16.25 6.82
C GLU A 331 51.81 16.66 5.93
N ILE A 332 51.68 16.55 4.61
CA ILE A 332 52.70 17.00 3.65
C ILE A 332 52.89 18.51 3.74
N GLN A 333 51.82 19.30 3.93
CA GLN A 333 51.95 20.75 4.12
C GLN A 333 52.64 21.08 5.44
N THR A 334 52.32 20.40 6.53
CA THR A 334 53.03 20.59 7.80
C THR A 334 54.50 20.21 7.70
N MET A 335 54.83 19.13 6.99
CA MET A 335 56.22 18.71 6.78
C MET A 335 56.99 19.68 5.87
N ARG A 336 56.33 20.28 4.88
CA ARG A 336 56.91 21.32 4.01
C ARG A 336 57.18 22.62 4.77
N ASN A 337 56.23 23.06 5.60
CA ASN A 337 56.40 24.25 6.42
C ASN A 337 57.52 24.04 7.46
N PHE A 338 57.63 22.84 8.04
CA PHE A 338 58.72 22.49 8.96
C PHE A 338 60.10 22.56 8.28
N LEU A 339 60.18 22.14 7.00
CA LEU A 339 61.38 22.25 6.18
C LEU A 339 61.72 23.69 5.79
N GLU A 340 60.72 24.53 5.54
CA GLU A 340 60.91 25.98 5.27
C GLU A 340 61.35 26.73 6.53
N GLU A 341 60.76 26.43 7.68
CA GLU A 341 61.13 27.01 8.97
C GLU A 341 62.57 26.62 9.36
N LEU A 342 62.97 25.36 9.13
CA LEU A 342 64.37 24.93 9.30
C LEU A 342 65.35 25.62 8.33
N LYS A 343 64.88 26.02 7.15
CA LYS A 343 65.70 26.71 6.16
C LYS A 343 65.92 28.18 6.55
N ASP A 344 64.91 28.84 7.09
CA ASP A 344 65.01 30.23 7.56
C ASP A 344 65.90 30.36 8.82
N TYR A 345 65.97 29.34 9.67
CA TYR A 345 66.93 29.29 10.79
C TYR A 345 68.39 29.04 10.36
N SER A 346 68.63 28.61 9.13
CA SER A 346 69.96 28.28 8.61
C SER A 346 70.68 29.47 7.96
N GLU A 347 70.01 30.59 7.69
CA GLU A 347 70.61 31.73 6.97
C GLU A 347 71.07 32.90 7.87
N ASP A 348 70.85 32.84 9.20
CA ASP A 348 71.14 33.99 10.10
C ASP A 348 72.05 33.68 11.31
N SER A 349 72.93 32.67 11.21
CA SER A 349 73.98 32.44 12.22
C SER A 349 75.38 32.74 11.68
N SER A 350 75.72 34.03 11.66
CA SER A 350 77.11 34.47 11.64
C SER A 350 77.47 35.18 12.95
N ILE A 351 78.34 34.51 13.72
CA ILE A 351 79.35 35.04 14.66
C ILE A 351 78.85 35.92 15.83
N VAL A 352 78.96 35.42 17.07
CA VAL A 352 79.79 35.96 18.17
C VAL A 352 79.99 34.87 19.25
N GLU A 353 81.25 34.62 19.62
CA GLU A 353 81.68 33.84 20.79
C GLU A 353 81.48 34.61 22.09
N GLN A 354 80.95 33.98 23.14
CA GLN A 354 81.56 34.05 24.48
C GLN A 354 80.96 33.02 25.46
N ASP A 355 81.86 32.35 26.17
CA ASP A 355 81.62 31.45 27.30
C ASP A 355 80.77 32.08 28.41
N THR A 356 79.82 31.32 28.95
CA THR A 356 79.72 31.03 30.40
C THR A 356 78.65 29.97 30.70
N VAL A 357 79.02 29.05 31.59
CA VAL A 357 78.25 27.92 32.12
C VAL A 357 77.04 28.40 32.93
N SER A 358 75.86 27.83 32.69
CA SER A 358 74.84 27.57 33.73
C SER A 358 73.80 26.55 33.25
N GLU A 359 73.62 25.51 34.07
CA GLU A 359 72.56 24.51 33.99
C GLU A 359 71.18 25.16 34.15
N SER A 360 70.26 24.91 33.22
CA SER A 360 68.84 24.74 33.54
C SER A 360 68.13 24.01 32.40
N SER A 361 67.48 22.91 32.76
CA SER A 361 66.52 22.16 31.95
C SER A 361 65.41 23.05 31.39
N ASP A 362 65.24 23.07 30.07
CA ASP A 362 63.95 23.34 29.41
C ASP A 362 63.97 22.80 27.98
N ALA A 363 63.94 21.47 27.87
CA ALA A 363 63.51 20.80 26.66
C ALA A 363 61.98 20.63 26.76
N TYR A 364 61.20 21.55 26.17
CA TYR A 364 59.86 21.36 25.56
C TYR A 364 59.16 22.72 25.34
N SER A 365 59.44 23.42 24.24
CA SER A 365 58.51 24.47 23.75
C SER A 365 58.46 24.64 22.22
N ILE A 366 59.03 23.71 21.45
CA ILE A 366 59.08 23.81 19.98
C ILE A 366 57.84 23.16 19.32
N ASN A 367 57.07 22.34 20.05
CA ASN A 367 55.88 21.66 19.48
C ASN A 367 54.60 22.52 19.48
N THR A 368 54.58 23.67 20.15
CA THR A 368 53.37 24.50 20.32
C THR A 368 53.17 25.47 19.15
N THR A 369 54.25 25.99 18.57
CA THR A 369 54.21 26.97 17.46
C THR A 369 53.80 26.35 16.13
N THR A 370 54.29 25.13 15.80
CA THR A 370 53.95 24.44 14.55
C THR A 370 52.47 23.99 14.49
N SER A 371 51.88 23.66 15.66
CA SER A 371 50.46 23.33 15.81
C SER A 371 49.53 24.54 15.58
N ILE A 372 49.95 25.72 16.02
CA ILE A 372 49.18 26.96 15.85
C ILE A 372 49.20 27.41 14.37
N ALA A 373 50.34 27.26 13.68
CA ALA A 373 50.47 27.61 12.28
C ALA A 373 49.66 26.70 11.33
N SER A 374 49.53 25.41 11.65
CA SER A 374 48.70 24.48 10.86
C SER A 374 47.21 24.76 11.02
N ASN A 375 46.76 25.09 12.23
CA ASN A 375 45.36 25.46 12.50
C ASN A 375 44.93 26.73 11.75
N ARG A 376 45.78 27.77 11.72
CA ARG A 376 45.49 29.01 10.94
C ARG A 376 45.30 28.75 9.44
N LYS A 377 45.98 27.76 8.86
CA LYS A 377 45.79 27.36 7.45
C LYS A 377 44.46 26.63 7.23
N ILE A 378 44.02 25.82 8.20
CA ILE A 378 42.71 25.14 8.16
C ILE A 378 41.58 26.16 8.26
N ASP A 379 41.75 27.16 9.14
CA ASP A 379 40.78 28.22 9.35
C ASP A 379 40.62 29.10 8.11
N SER A 380 41.73 29.49 7.50
CA SER A 380 41.71 30.26 6.24
C SER A 380 41.08 29.47 5.08
N LEU A 381 41.33 28.16 4.98
CA LEU A 381 40.66 27.30 3.99
C LEU A 381 39.16 27.19 4.24
N MET A 382 38.73 27.07 5.50
CA MET A 382 37.32 27.03 5.88
C MET A 382 36.61 28.35 5.54
N ILE A 383 37.21 29.49 5.89
CA ILE A 383 36.69 30.83 5.56
C ILE A 383 36.60 31.01 4.05
N HIS A 384 37.66 30.63 3.32
CA HIS A 384 37.66 30.68 1.86
C HIS A 384 36.55 29.81 1.23
N LEU A 385 36.33 28.59 1.73
CA LEU A 385 35.22 27.72 1.30
C LEU A 385 33.85 28.37 1.56
N TYR A 386 33.70 29.03 2.71
CA TYR A 386 32.47 29.73 3.06
C TYR A 386 32.20 30.94 2.15
N GLU A 387 33.18 31.82 1.99
CA GLU A 387 33.06 33.01 1.15
C GLU A 387 32.87 32.65 -0.33
N LYS A 388 33.58 31.64 -0.82
CA LYS A 388 33.58 31.25 -2.23
C LYS A 388 32.30 30.56 -2.67
N TYR A 389 31.63 29.79 -1.81
CA TYR A 389 30.44 28.98 -2.22
C TYR A 389 29.22 29.05 -1.30
N LEU A 390 29.38 29.32 -0.01
CA LEU A 390 28.28 29.19 0.98
C LEU A 390 27.65 30.53 1.37
N ASN A 391 28.34 31.65 1.15
CA ASN A 391 27.86 32.98 1.50
C ASN A 391 26.73 33.44 0.55
N PRO A 392 25.47 33.57 1.04
CA PRO A 392 24.33 33.95 0.20
C PRO A 392 24.36 35.40 -0.29
N ARG A 393 25.20 36.27 0.28
CA ARG A 393 25.24 37.71 -0.04
C ARG A 393 26.44 38.12 -0.91
N GLY A 394 27.46 37.28 -1.02
CA GLY A 394 28.72 37.67 -1.66
C GLY A 394 29.45 36.58 -2.43
N SER A 395 28.96 35.34 -2.44
CA SER A 395 29.63 34.25 -3.16
C SER A 395 29.38 34.35 -4.68
N PRO A 396 30.44 34.39 -5.52
CA PRO A 396 30.29 34.36 -6.98
C PRO A 396 29.78 33.00 -7.48
N ASN A 397 30.00 31.93 -6.71
CA ASN A 397 29.62 30.56 -7.03
C ASN A 397 28.66 29.98 -5.99
N TYR A 398 27.64 30.76 -5.61
CA TYR A 398 26.77 30.42 -4.50
C TYR A 398 26.05 29.07 -4.71
N VAL A 399 26.21 28.15 -3.75
CA VAL A 399 25.53 26.86 -3.71
C VAL A 399 24.54 26.85 -2.55
N LYS A 400 23.25 26.85 -2.88
CA LYS A 400 22.17 26.76 -1.89
C LYS A 400 22.22 25.40 -1.18
N THR A 401 22.53 25.44 0.11
CA THR A 401 22.54 24.28 1.03
C THR A 401 21.86 24.68 2.33
N LYS A 402 21.39 23.72 3.13
CA LYS A 402 20.83 23.97 4.47
C LYS A 402 21.91 24.01 5.56
N GLY A 403 23.06 23.38 5.31
CA GLY A 403 24.17 23.30 6.26
C GLY A 403 24.96 24.60 6.46
N TYR A 404 24.78 25.61 5.59
CA TYR A 404 25.57 26.86 5.65
C TYR A 404 25.49 27.59 7.00
N ALA A 405 24.32 27.59 7.64
CA ALA A 405 24.11 28.28 8.92
C ALA A 405 24.98 27.71 10.05
N LYS A 406 25.27 26.40 10.01
CA LYS A 406 26.18 25.76 10.99
C LYS A 406 27.62 26.22 10.78
N VAL A 407 28.06 26.32 9.54
CA VAL A 407 29.40 26.80 9.20
C VAL A 407 29.55 28.30 9.52
N GLU A 408 28.52 29.10 9.23
CA GLU A 408 28.51 30.53 9.56
C GLU A 408 28.58 30.78 11.07
N ASN A 409 27.79 30.05 11.85
CA ASN A 409 27.83 30.16 13.31
C ASN A 409 29.20 29.72 13.86
N PHE A 410 29.76 28.64 13.32
CA PHE A 410 31.09 28.18 13.71
C PHE A 410 32.18 29.22 13.41
N ILE A 411 32.15 29.86 12.24
CA ILE A 411 33.06 30.95 11.88
C ILE A 411 32.92 32.15 12.84
N LYS A 412 31.69 32.51 13.21
CA LYS A 412 31.43 33.61 14.17
C LYS A 412 31.92 33.28 15.58
N GLU A 413 31.69 32.05 16.04
CA GLU A 413 32.18 31.56 17.32
C GLU A 413 33.71 31.52 17.36
N GLN A 414 34.35 31.10 16.27
CA GLN A 414 35.80 31.07 16.13
C GLN A 414 36.43 32.48 16.13
N ALA A 415 35.75 33.47 15.53
CA ALA A 415 36.18 34.87 15.60
C ALA A 415 36.11 35.46 17.02
N GLN A 416 35.34 34.85 17.92
CA GLN A 416 35.21 35.25 19.32
C GLN A 416 36.11 34.43 20.26
N ASN A 417 36.40 33.17 19.91
CA ASN A 417 37.19 32.22 20.69
C ASN A 417 38.32 31.63 19.83
N GLU A 418 39.53 32.20 19.92
CA GLU A 418 40.70 31.81 19.09
C GLU A 418 41.19 30.36 19.29
N ALA A 419 40.68 29.62 20.28
CA ALA A 419 41.19 28.29 20.65
C ALA A 419 40.33 27.09 20.18
N GLN A 420 39.30 27.30 19.36
CA GLN A 420 38.39 26.22 18.97
C GLN A 420 38.90 25.44 17.75
N VAL A 421 39.15 24.14 17.92
CA VAL A 421 39.61 23.24 16.84
C VAL A 421 38.47 22.98 15.84
N VAL A 422 38.74 23.17 14.54
CA VAL A 422 37.76 22.94 13.47
C VAL A 422 37.44 21.44 13.34
N PRO A 423 36.18 21.01 13.52
CA PRO A 423 35.82 19.61 13.36
C PRO A 423 35.81 19.21 11.89
N LEU A 424 36.49 18.12 11.53
CA LEU A 424 36.50 17.56 10.17
C LEU A 424 35.09 17.19 9.64
N THR A 425 34.14 16.98 10.55
CA THR A 425 32.74 16.66 10.24
C THR A 425 31.89 17.90 9.91
N LEU A 426 32.44 19.11 10.05
CA LEU A 426 31.71 20.38 9.83
C LEU A 426 31.04 20.43 8.45
N PHE A 427 31.72 19.95 7.42
CA PHE A 427 31.24 19.93 6.04
C PHE A 427 30.51 18.64 5.65
N ASP A 428 30.33 17.64 6.54
CA ASP A 428 29.67 16.37 6.19
C ASP A 428 28.23 16.56 5.72
N GLU A 429 27.48 17.45 6.38
CA GLU A 429 26.09 17.72 6.04
C GLU A 429 25.95 18.43 4.69
N ILE A 430 26.85 19.40 4.43
CA ILE A 430 26.93 20.12 3.16
C ILE A 430 27.34 19.17 2.04
N GLN A 431 28.41 18.38 2.24
CA GLN A 431 28.87 17.38 1.28
C GLN A 431 27.76 16.39 0.94
N LYS A 432 27.01 15.93 1.95
CA LYS A 432 25.87 15.03 1.78
C LYS A 432 24.77 15.64 0.91
N GLU A 433 24.36 16.87 1.20
CA GLU A 433 23.28 17.55 0.48
C GLU A 433 23.69 17.88 -0.96
N VAL A 434 24.89 18.42 -1.15
CA VAL A 434 25.44 18.74 -2.49
C VAL A 434 25.57 17.48 -3.33
N SER A 435 26.04 16.38 -2.74
CA SER A 435 26.11 15.09 -3.44
C SER A 435 24.72 14.55 -3.78
N GLU A 436 23.71 14.71 -2.90
CA GLU A 436 22.32 14.32 -3.19
C GLU A 436 21.74 15.11 -4.37
N ASN A 437 22.02 16.42 -4.44
CA ASN A 437 21.57 17.30 -5.51
C ASN A 437 22.26 17.00 -6.86
N LEU A 438 23.47 16.44 -6.84
CA LEU A 438 24.22 16.04 -8.04
C LEU A 438 23.85 14.65 -8.57
N ILE A 439 23.13 13.82 -7.80
CA ILE A 439 22.70 12.47 -8.24
C ILE A 439 21.97 12.50 -9.60
N PRO A 440 21.01 13.39 -9.87
CA PRO A 440 20.31 13.41 -11.16
C PRO A 440 21.24 13.69 -12.35
N ALA A 441 22.19 14.62 -12.21
CA ALA A 441 23.19 14.91 -13.23
C ALA A 441 24.13 13.71 -13.44
N PHE A 442 24.57 13.10 -12.35
CA PHE A 442 25.42 11.92 -12.36
C PHE A 442 24.75 10.70 -13.02
N GLU A 443 23.47 10.46 -12.77
CA GLU A 443 22.71 9.39 -13.41
C GLU A 443 22.62 9.58 -14.93
N ARG A 444 22.43 10.82 -15.39
CA ARG A 444 22.42 11.14 -16.82
C ARG A 444 23.79 10.92 -17.45
N TYR A 445 24.86 11.34 -16.77
CA TYR A 445 26.25 11.06 -17.18
C TYR A 445 26.50 9.56 -17.36
N GLN A 446 26.10 8.73 -16.38
CA GLN A 446 26.23 7.28 -16.47
C GLN A 446 25.44 6.67 -17.63
N LEU A 447 24.23 7.18 -17.89
CA LEU A 447 23.41 6.74 -19.02
C LEU A 447 24.07 7.09 -20.36
N THR A 448 24.70 8.26 -20.48
CA THR A 448 25.42 8.67 -21.68
C THR A 448 26.62 7.77 -21.94
N ILE A 449 27.46 7.51 -20.94
CA ILE A 449 28.60 6.59 -21.07
C ILE A 449 28.13 5.18 -21.45
N SER A 450 27.05 4.70 -20.82
CA SER A 450 26.52 3.36 -21.12
C SER A 450 26.00 3.24 -22.56
N LYS A 451 25.41 4.32 -23.10
CA LYS A 451 24.96 4.39 -24.50
C LYS A 451 26.14 4.44 -25.48
N GLU A 452 27.18 5.20 -25.17
CA GLU A 452 28.41 5.25 -25.98
C GLU A 452 29.16 3.91 -25.98
N SER A 453 29.24 3.25 -24.81
CA SER A 453 29.83 1.90 -24.70
C SER A 453 29.07 0.87 -25.53
N ASN A 454 27.73 0.97 -25.63
CA ASN A 454 26.93 0.08 -26.47
C ASN A 454 27.01 0.43 -27.96
N ARG A 455 27.22 1.71 -28.32
CA ARG A 455 27.47 2.13 -29.72
C ARG A 455 28.85 1.71 -30.24
N ASN A 456 29.84 1.63 -29.35
CA ASN A 456 31.19 1.16 -29.67
C ASN A 456 31.34 -0.37 -29.61
N SER A 457 30.26 -1.11 -29.33
CA SER A 457 30.18 -2.53 -29.69
C SER A 457 30.25 -2.63 -31.22
N PRO A 458 31.05 -3.54 -31.82
CA PRO A 458 31.39 -3.52 -33.24
C PRO A 458 30.18 -3.91 -34.09
N ARG A 459 29.26 -2.95 -34.30
CA ARG A 459 28.13 -3.05 -35.21
C ARG A 459 27.48 -1.69 -35.45
N SER A 460 28.23 -0.72 -35.98
CA SER A 460 27.71 0.28 -36.93
C SER A 460 28.82 1.27 -37.29
N GLY A 461 29.30 1.19 -38.52
CA GLY A 461 30.13 2.24 -39.10
C GLY A 461 29.25 3.43 -39.46
N ASN A 462 29.43 4.55 -38.75
CA ASN A 462 29.36 5.93 -39.24
C ASN A 462 29.04 6.90 -38.09
N SER A 463 30.08 7.34 -37.37
CA SER A 463 30.06 8.66 -36.72
C SER A 463 31.49 9.22 -36.73
N MET A 464 31.91 9.77 -37.87
CA MET A 464 33.28 10.23 -38.11
C MET A 464 33.64 11.55 -37.39
N ALA A 465 32.66 12.25 -36.79
CA ALA A 465 32.89 13.57 -36.19
C ALA A 465 33.14 13.52 -34.66
N GLU A 466 32.39 12.73 -33.88
CA GLU A 466 32.54 12.69 -32.40
C GLU A 466 33.75 11.86 -31.93
N ASN A 467 34.25 10.95 -32.77
CA ASN A 467 35.46 10.17 -32.47
C ASN A 467 36.75 10.98 -32.62
N LYS A 468 36.69 12.17 -33.23
CA LYS A 468 37.87 13.00 -33.44
C LYS A 468 38.37 13.60 -32.13
N VAL A 469 37.48 14.13 -31.27
CA VAL A 469 37.88 14.78 -30.01
C VAL A 469 38.51 13.79 -29.02
N LEU A 470 37.93 12.60 -28.86
CA LEU A 470 38.48 11.55 -27.99
C LEU A 470 39.78 10.96 -28.53
N LYS A 471 39.94 10.90 -29.86
CA LYS A 471 41.17 10.44 -30.51
C LYS A 471 42.27 11.51 -30.44
N ASP A 472 41.92 12.79 -30.62
CA ASP A 472 42.81 13.93 -30.50
C ASP A 472 43.30 14.07 -29.04
N PHE A 473 42.41 13.97 -28.05
CA PHE A 473 42.79 13.94 -26.63
C PHE A 473 43.70 12.74 -26.31
N ARG A 474 43.39 11.54 -26.83
CA ARG A 474 44.23 10.35 -26.61
C ARG A 474 45.62 10.50 -27.24
N ASN A 475 45.73 11.20 -28.37
CA ASN A 475 46.99 11.49 -29.03
C ASN A 475 47.78 12.56 -28.27
N GLU A 476 47.15 13.68 -27.90
CA GLU A 476 47.77 14.74 -27.08
C GLU A 476 48.27 14.22 -25.74
N PHE A 477 47.49 13.36 -25.06
CA PHE A 477 47.91 12.75 -23.81
C PHE A 477 49.10 11.80 -23.97
N LYS A 478 49.16 11.09 -25.10
CA LYS A 478 50.28 10.20 -25.42
C LYS A 478 51.56 10.98 -25.71
N ASP A 479 51.45 12.11 -26.40
CA ASP A 479 52.58 13.01 -26.67
C ASP A 479 53.05 13.72 -25.40
N PHE A 480 52.13 14.11 -24.52
CA PHE A 480 52.45 14.64 -23.19
C PHE A 480 53.28 13.65 -22.38
N LEU A 481 52.86 12.38 -22.28
CA LEU A 481 53.60 11.34 -21.56
C LEU A 481 54.99 11.12 -22.13
N LYS A 482 55.13 11.14 -23.46
CA LYS A 482 56.41 10.96 -24.15
C LYS A 482 57.36 12.13 -23.92
N ASN A 483 56.84 13.35 -23.86
CA ASN A 483 57.62 14.55 -23.54
C ASN A 483 58.01 14.60 -22.07
N TYR A 484 57.12 14.17 -21.17
CA TYR A 484 57.40 14.04 -19.75
C TYR A 484 58.53 13.03 -19.50
N GLU A 485 58.47 11.85 -20.13
CA GLU A 485 59.52 10.83 -20.04
C GLU A 485 60.89 11.36 -20.54
N LYS A 486 60.91 12.10 -21.66
CA LYS A 486 62.12 12.76 -22.15
C LYS A 486 62.65 13.83 -21.17
N ALA A 487 61.78 14.62 -20.56
CA ALA A 487 62.18 15.63 -19.59
C ALA A 487 62.78 15.00 -18.32
N VAL A 488 62.19 13.90 -17.84
CA VAL A 488 62.70 13.12 -16.72
C VAL A 488 64.07 12.53 -17.05
N LEU A 489 64.23 11.88 -18.22
CA LEU A 489 65.51 11.32 -18.66
C LEU A 489 66.59 12.40 -18.83
N LYS A 490 66.24 13.59 -19.34
CA LYS A 490 67.16 14.72 -19.45
C LYS A 490 67.60 15.25 -18.08
N SER A 491 66.70 15.27 -17.09
CA SER A 491 67.02 15.69 -15.72
C SER A 491 67.91 14.69 -14.96
N ILE A 492 67.82 13.40 -15.30
CA ILE A 492 68.68 12.35 -14.74
C ILE A 492 70.08 12.45 -15.34
N ASN A 493 70.18 12.62 -16.66
CA ASN A 493 71.47 12.74 -17.35
C ASN A 493 72.19 14.09 -17.11
N SER A 494 71.51 15.13 -16.62
CA SER A 494 72.16 16.39 -16.24
C SER A 494 72.70 16.41 -14.81
N LYS A 495 72.44 15.34 -14.03
CA LYS A 495 72.91 15.18 -12.64
C LYS A 495 74.01 14.12 -12.50
N GLN A 496 74.34 13.42 -13.59
CA GLN A 496 75.58 12.67 -13.77
C GLN A 496 76.55 13.53 -14.58
#